data_AF-A0ABD1MGU0-F1
#
_entry.id   AF-A0ABD1MGU0-F1
#
_cell.length_a   1.000
_cell.length_b   1.000
_cell.length_c   1.000
_cell.angle_alpha   90.00
_cell.angle_beta   90.00
_cell.angle_gamma   90.00
#
_symmetry.space_group_name_H-M   'P 1'
#
loop_
_entity.id
_entity.type
_entity.pdbx_description
1 polymer ?
#
loop_
_entity_poly.entity_id
_entity_poly.type
_entity_poly.pdbx_seq_one_letter_code
_entity_poly.pdbx_strand_id
1 'polypeptide(L)'
;MNEVKELGKPEYGYYFVKNLVSMSMDRHDKEKEMAAILLSALFADILDPSQVYKGFGKLVKSADDLIVDIPDTIEVLALFIARAVVDDILPPVFLKKQMAHLPKDSKGVEVLKKTEKSYLAAPLHAEIIERCWGGSKNTTVDDVKAKINNFLKVYVVSGDKKEAFRCIKDLKVPFFHHEIVKRALIMAMERRQAESPLLDLLKEAAEEGFINSSQMTKGFDRLIDTVDDLSLDIPNARRILQQLMSKAASEGWLCVSSLKSLSVEPEKNTRR
;
A
#
# COMPACT_ATOMS: atom_id res chain seq x y z
N MET A 1 4.78 8.04 19.26
CA MET A 1 5.71 9.17 19.52
C MET A 1 5.92 9.39 21.03
N ASN A 2 4.85 9.46 21.84
CA ASN A 2 4.97 9.68 23.29
C ASN A 2 5.65 8.51 24.03
N GLU A 3 5.36 7.26 23.64
CA GLU A 3 5.91 6.06 24.28
C GLU A 3 7.46 6.01 24.26
N VAL A 4 8.11 6.50 23.20
CA VAL A 4 9.59 6.55 23.12
C VAL A 4 10.17 7.61 24.06
N LYS A 5 9.47 8.75 24.21
CA LYS A 5 9.85 9.79 25.19
C LYS A 5 9.64 9.30 26.62
N GLU A 6 8.56 8.56 26.87
CA GLU A 6 8.17 8.04 28.18
C GLU A 6 9.15 6.99 28.74
N LEU A 7 9.89 6.28 27.88
CA LEU A 7 10.96 5.37 28.30
C LEU A 7 12.08 6.09 29.09
N GLY A 8 12.26 7.40 28.90
CA GLY A 8 13.17 8.22 29.72
C GLY A 8 14.65 7.87 29.62
N LYS A 9 15.07 7.10 28.62
CA LYS A 9 16.47 6.67 28.43
C LYS A 9 17.04 7.04 27.05
N PRO A 10 17.28 8.33 26.78
CA PRO A 10 17.75 8.82 25.48
C PRO A 10 19.10 8.23 25.05
N GLU A 11 19.95 7.81 25.99
CA GLU A 11 21.26 7.21 25.74
C GLU A 11 21.21 5.85 25.01
N TYR A 12 20.04 5.22 24.96
CA TYR A 12 19.78 3.97 24.24
C TYR A 12 19.01 4.16 22.93
N GLY A 13 18.82 5.39 22.45
CA GLY A 13 18.15 5.67 21.18
C GLY A 13 18.74 4.91 19.99
N TYR A 14 20.05 4.60 20.03
CA TYR A 14 20.71 3.79 19.00
C TYR A 14 20.13 2.37 18.86
N TYR A 15 19.57 1.78 19.93
CA TYR A 15 18.90 0.47 19.86
C TYR A 15 17.57 0.57 19.12
N PHE A 16 16.81 1.64 19.35
CA PHE A 16 15.58 1.89 18.60
C PHE A 16 15.87 2.01 17.11
N VAL A 17 16.87 2.82 16.74
CA VAL A 17 17.28 2.99 15.33
C VAL A 17 17.72 1.66 14.72
N LYS A 18 18.60 0.91 15.41
CA LYS A 18 19.06 -0.40 14.94
C LYS A 18 17.88 -1.35 14.72
N ASN A 19 17.02 -1.51 15.73
CA ASN A 19 15.92 -2.47 15.70
C ASN A 19 14.86 -2.10 14.67
N LEU A 20 14.48 -0.82 14.59
CA LEU A 20 13.49 -0.35 13.61
C LEU A 20 13.92 -0.68 12.18
N VAL A 21 15.16 -0.30 11.83
CA VAL A 21 15.69 -0.58 10.49
C VAL A 21 15.82 -2.08 10.26
N SER A 22 16.47 -2.83 11.15
CA SER A 22 16.69 -4.27 10.94
C SER A 22 15.38 -5.06 10.84
N MET A 23 14.35 -4.71 11.63
CA MET A 23 13.03 -5.34 11.56
C MET A 23 12.29 -5.01 10.27
N SER A 24 12.53 -3.83 9.68
CA SER A 24 11.88 -3.41 8.43
C SER A 24 12.56 -3.97 7.17
N MET A 25 13.86 -4.32 7.25
CA MET A 25 14.64 -4.78 6.10
C MET A 25 14.07 -6.05 5.46
N ASP A 26 13.50 -6.95 6.27
CA ASP A 26 12.88 -8.21 5.82
C ASP A 26 11.37 -8.08 5.48
N ARG A 27 10.87 -6.84 5.41
CA ARG A 27 9.45 -6.55 5.15
C ARG A 27 9.26 -5.95 3.76
N HIS A 28 8.02 -5.65 3.38
CA HIS A 28 7.75 -5.04 2.08
C HIS A 28 8.18 -3.56 2.07
N ASP A 29 8.27 -2.99 0.88
CA ASP A 29 8.76 -1.62 0.69
C ASP A 29 7.94 -0.60 1.49
N LYS A 30 6.66 -0.86 1.72
CA LYS A 30 5.81 -0.05 2.59
C LYS A 30 6.35 0.06 4.02
N GLU A 31 6.73 -1.06 4.64
CA GLU A 31 7.28 -1.05 5.99
C GLU A 31 8.66 -0.37 6.06
N LYS A 32 9.47 -0.52 5.00
CA LYS A 32 10.76 0.17 4.88
C LYS A 32 10.58 1.69 4.78
N GLU A 33 9.64 2.14 3.96
CA GLU A 33 9.28 3.55 3.81
C GLU A 33 8.74 4.13 5.13
N MET A 34 7.84 3.42 5.82
CA MET A 34 7.33 3.85 7.12
C MET A 34 8.42 3.95 8.18
N ALA A 35 9.40 3.03 8.17
CA ALA A 35 10.55 3.09 9.06
C ALA A 35 11.43 4.31 8.78
N ALA A 36 11.71 4.62 7.50
CA ALA A 36 12.46 5.80 7.11
C ALA A 36 11.75 7.10 7.53
N ILE A 37 10.46 7.23 7.20
CA ILE A 37 9.63 8.39 7.59
C ILE A 37 9.61 8.55 9.12
N LEU A 38 9.43 7.46 9.86
CA LEU A 38 9.43 7.50 11.32
C LEU A 38 10.76 7.96 11.88
N LEU A 39 11.90 7.47 11.37
CA LEU A 39 13.22 7.93 11.79
C LEU A 39 13.38 9.44 11.57
N SER A 40 13.01 9.94 10.40
CA SER A 40 13.10 11.36 10.06
C SER A 40 12.18 12.22 10.94
N ALA A 41 10.96 11.73 11.24
CA ALA A 41 10.02 12.43 12.13
C ALA A 41 10.42 12.42 13.61
N LEU A 42 11.28 11.48 14.04
CA LEU A 42 11.78 11.41 15.43
C LEU A 42 13.13 12.11 15.61
N PHE A 43 13.86 12.38 14.54
CA PHE A 43 15.18 12.96 14.58
C PHE A 43 15.17 14.38 15.20
N ALA A 44 16.21 14.68 15.99
CA ALA A 44 16.40 15.93 16.73
C ALA A 44 15.38 16.23 17.85
N ASP A 45 14.11 15.83 17.70
CA ASP A 45 13.06 16.05 18.69
C ASP A 45 12.97 14.94 19.76
N ILE A 46 13.27 13.69 19.37
CA ILE A 46 13.21 12.50 20.22
C ILE A 46 14.53 11.74 20.19
N LEU A 47 15.09 11.57 18.99
CA LEU A 47 16.35 10.87 18.77
C LEU A 47 17.48 11.87 18.59
N ASP A 48 18.40 11.86 19.56
CA ASP A 48 19.62 12.67 19.47
C ASP A 48 20.45 12.25 18.23
N PRO A 49 21.05 13.21 17.50
CA PRO A 49 21.83 12.89 16.30
C PRO A 49 22.97 11.89 16.53
N SER A 50 23.62 11.91 17.71
CA SER A 50 24.66 10.94 18.05
C SER A 50 24.12 9.52 18.18
N GLN A 51 22.85 9.38 18.60
CA GLN A 51 22.16 8.09 18.73
C GLN A 51 21.80 7.52 17.37
N VAL A 52 21.33 8.36 16.44
CA VAL A 52 21.08 7.95 15.05
C VAL A 52 22.38 7.52 14.37
N TYR A 53 23.44 8.34 14.49
CA TYR A 53 24.76 8.01 13.99
C TYR A 53 25.27 6.66 14.54
N LYS A 54 25.14 6.45 15.86
CA LYS A 54 25.54 5.21 16.52
C LYS A 54 24.67 4.02 16.09
N GLY A 55 23.37 4.21 15.89
CA GLY A 55 22.43 3.19 15.43
C GLY A 55 22.78 2.66 14.05
N PHE A 56 22.96 3.55 13.07
CA PHE A 56 23.45 3.19 11.73
C PHE A 56 24.85 2.57 11.77
N GLY A 57 25.74 3.06 12.63
CA GLY A 57 27.05 2.43 12.84
C GLY A 57 26.94 0.99 13.34
N LYS A 58 25.98 0.69 14.22
CA LYS A 58 25.71 -0.69 14.68
C LYS A 58 25.05 -1.56 13.61
N LEU A 59 24.19 -1.01 12.75
CA LEU A 59 23.61 -1.73 11.63
C LEU A 59 24.68 -2.21 10.65
N VAL A 60 25.56 -1.31 10.22
CA VAL A 60 26.65 -1.64 9.29
C VAL A 60 27.59 -2.69 9.88
N LYS A 61 27.91 -2.59 11.18
CA LYS A 61 28.74 -3.59 11.88
C LYS A 61 28.08 -4.97 11.98
N SER A 62 26.75 -5.05 11.93
CA SER A 62 26.00 -6.30 11.97
C SER A 62 25.63 -6.82 10.57
N ALA A 63 26.11 -6.20 9.49
CA ALA A 63 25.71 -6.57 8.13
C ALA A 63 26.07 -8.02 7.76
N ASP A 64 27.21 -8.53 8.23
CA ASP A 64 27.64 -9.92 8.03
C ASP A 64 26.71 -10.93 8.73
N ASP A 65 26.07 -10.54 9.83
CA ASP A 65 25.08 -11.37 10.52
C ASP A 65 23.70 -11.26 9.84
N LEU A 66 23.28 -10.04 9.50
CA LEU A 66 21.97 -9.76 8.91
C LEU A 66 21.76 -10.45 7.57
N ILE A 67 22.82 -10.63 6.77
CA ILE A 67 22.73 -11.26 5.46
C ILE A 67 22.36 -12.74 5.52
N VAL A 68 22.55 -13.39 6.68
CA VAL A 68 22.16 -14.79 6.88
C VAL A 68 20.64 -14.95 6.80
N ASP A 69 19.90 -14.00 7.39
CA ASP A 69 18.45 -14.02 7.42
C ASP A 69 17.83 -13.22 6.26
N ILE A 70 18.52 -12.17 5.79
CA ILE A 70 18.02 -11.23 4.79
C ILE A 70 19.02 -11.17 3.62
N PRO A 71 18.85 -12.00 2.56
CA PRO A 71 19.81 -12.10 1.46
C PRO A 71 20.13 -10.76 0.77
N ASP A 72 19.15 -9.85 0.71
CA ASP A 72 19.27 -8.52 0.10
C ASP A 72 19.80 -7.44 1.05
N THR A 73 20.37 -7.82 2.21
CA THR A 73 20.91 -6.89 3.23
C THR A 73 21.75 -5.77 2.64
N ILE A 74 22.60 -6.09 1.66
CA ILE A 74 23.52 -5.12 1.06
C ILE A 74 22.76 -4.02 0.31
N GLU A 75 21.76 -4.41 -0.47
CA GLU A 75 20.91 -3.47 -1.23
C GLU A 75 20.08 -2.62 -0.27
N VAL A 76 19.33 -3.28 0.62
CA VAL A 76 18.32 -2.63 1.44
C VAL A 76 18.97 -1.70 2.47
N LEU A 77 20.05 -2.13 3.14
CA LEU A 77 20.73 -1.29 4.12
C LEU A 77 21.44 -0.10 3.43
N ALA A 78 21.98 -0.28 2.23
CA ALA A 78 22.58 0.82 1.48
C ALA A 78 21.54 1.87 1.09
N LEU A 79 20.33 1.47 0.71
CA LEU A 79 19.20 2.38 0.49
C LEU A 79 18.78 3.12 1.77
N PHE A 80 18.72 2.44 2.92
CA PHE A 80 18.42 3.10 4.20
C PHE A 80 19.45 4.16 4.57
N ILE A 81 20.74 3.89 4.36
CA ILE A 81 21.80 4.86 4.63
C ILE A 81 21.73 6.02 3.64
N ALA A 82 21.52 5.76 2.35
CA ALA A 82 21.33 6.81 1.36
C ALA A 82 20.13 7.69 1.73
N ARG A 83 19.02 7.08 2.14
CA ARG A 83 17.81 7.81 2.56
C ARG A 83 18.05 8.65 3.80
N ALA A 84 18.74 8.11 4.80
CA ALA A 84 19.11 8.85 5.99
C ALA A 84 20.03 10.04 5.71
N VAL A 85 20.88 9.94 4.67
CA VAL A 85 21.72 11.06 4.21
C VAL A 85 20.90 12.11 3.48
N VAL A 86 19.95 11.71 2.62
CA VAL A 86 19.07 12.63 1.88
C VAL A 86 18.08 13.35 2.81
N ASP A 87 17.57 12.67 3.83
CA ASP A 87 16.68 13.25 4.85
C ASP A 87 17.43 14.10 5.90
N ASP A 88 18.74 14.34 5.71
CA ASP A 88 19.61 15.11 6.63
C ASP A 88 19.69 14.57 8.07
N ILE A 89 19.32 13.30 8.30
CA ILE A 89 19.42 12.65 9.63
C ILE A 89 20.76 11.92 9.85
N LEU A 90 21.57 11.79 8.79
CA LEU A 90 22.89 11.19 8.82
C LEU A 90 23.87 11.99 7.94
N PRO A 91 25.03 12.44 8.44
CA PRO A 91 25.92 13.26 7.65
C PRO A 91 26.68 12.43 6.59
N PRO A 92 26.94 12.92 5.36
CA PRO A 92 27.66 12.18 4.32
C PRO A 92 29.05 11.66 4.75
N VAL A 93 29.71 12.36 5.69
CA VAL A 93 31.00 11.92 6.27
C VAL A 93 30.90 10.60 7.03
N PHE A 94 29.69 10.16 7.39
CA PHE A 94 29.42 8.87 8.03
C PHE A 94 30.06 7.72 7.26
N LEU A 95 29.90 7.68 5.93
CA LEU A 95 30.38 6.56 5.11
C LEU A 95 31.89 6.37 5.26
N LYS A 96 32.66 7.43 5.03
CA LYS A 96 34.13 7.41 5.13
C LYS A 96 34.60 7.05 6.55
N LYS A 97 33.94 7.61 7.57
CA LYS A 97 34.28 7.32 8.97
C LYS A 97 34.01 5.86 9.34
N GLN A 98 32.85 5.31 8.99
CA GLN A 98 32.55 3.91 9.33
C GLN A 98 33.43 2.93 8.56
N MET A 99 33.71 3.16 7.27
CA MET A 99 34.61 2.32 6.48
C MET A 99 36.01 2.20 7.11
N ALA A 100 36.53 3.27 7.71
CA ALA A 100 37.85 3.26 8.37
C ALA A 100 37.92 2.36 9.61
N HIS A 101 36.76 2.00 10.21
CA HIS A 101 36.67 1.21 11.44
C HIS A 101 36.15 -0.22 11.20
N LEU A 102 35.96 -0.62 9.93
CA LEU A 102 35.43 -1.93 9.55
C LEU A 102 36.52 -2.77 8.87
N PRO A 103 36.48 -4.12 9.00
CA PRO A 103 37.32 -5.00 8.20
C PRO A 103 37.09 -4.79 6.70
N LYS A 104 38.16 -4.74 5.90
CA LYS A 104 38.11 -4.39 4.46
C LYS A 104 37.16 -5.27 3.64
N ASP A 105 37.03 -6.54 4.04
CA ASP A 105 36.26 -7.56 3.33
C ASP A 105 34.88 -7.83 3.97
N SER A 106 34.48 -7.03 4.97
CA SER A 106 33.16 -7.17 5.62
C SER A 106 32.02 -6.74 4.70
N LYS A 107 30.83 -7.35 4.90
CA LYS A 107 29.60 -6.91 4.24
C LYS A 107 29.24 -5.46 4.58
N GLY A 108 29.62 -4.99 5.77
CA GLY A 108 29.47 -3.58 6.14
C GLY A 108 30.21 -2.61 5.21
N VAL A 109 31.43 -2.95 4.78
CA VAL A 109 32.18 -2.15 3.80
C VAL A 109 31.51 -2.20 2.43
N GLU A 110 30.95 -3.35 2.04
CA GLU A 110 30.21 -3.51 0.78
C GLU A 110 28.98 -2.62 0.73
N VAL A 111 28.17 -2.59 1.81
CA VAL A 111 27.03 -1.68 2.00
C VAL A 111 27.43 -0.21 1.81
N LEU A 112 28.50 0.23 2.47
CA LEU A 112 28.94 1.63 2.41
C LEU A 112 29.44 2.02 1.02
N LYS A 113 30.23 1.16 0.36
CA LYS A 113 30.68 1.37 -1.03
C LYS A 113 29.50 1.45 -1.99
N LYS A 114 28.50 0.59 -1.81
CA LYS A 114 27.27 0.60 -2.63
C LYS A 114 26.49 1.89 -2.43
N THR A 115 26.31 2.31 -1.18
CA THR A 115 25.63 3.57 -0.84
C THR A 115 26.27 4.75 -1.56
N GLU A 116 27.59 4.89 -1.47
CA GLU A 116 28.34 5.99 -2.09
C GLU A 116 28.21 5.95 -3.62
N LYS A 117 28.51 4.80 -4.24
CA LYS A 117 28.64 4.70 -5.71
C LYS A 117 27.30 4.64 -6.43
N SER A 118 26.34 3.90 -5.90
CA SER A 118 25.09 3.59 -6.61
C SER A 118 23.98 4.58 -6.31
N TYR A 119 24.00 5.20 -5.13
CA TYR A 119 22.91 6.09 -4.71
C TYR A 119 23.36 7.53 -4.58
N LEU A 120 24.43 7.85 -3.85
CA LEU A 120 24.78 9.24 -3.56
C LEU A 120 25.60 9.93 -4.65
N ALA A 121 26.39 9.19 -5.42
CA ALA A 121 27.17 9.74 -6.55
C ALA A 121 26.34 9.94 -7.83
N ALA A 122 25.11 9.43 -7.88
CA ALA A 122 24.26 9.51 -9.06
C ALA A 122 23.65 10.93 -9.25
N PRO A 123 23.45 11.39 -10.49
CA PRO A 123 22.64 12.57 -10.77
C PRO A 123 21.20 12.38 -10.24
N LEU A 124 20.56 13.44 -9.73
CA LEU A 124 19.20 13.41 -9.17
C LEU A 124 19.00 12.40 -8.01
N HIS A 125 20.07 12.04 -7.31
CA HIS A 125 20.02 11.06 -6.23
C HIS A 125 18.97 11.37 -5.15
N ALA A 126 18.79 12.64 -4.77
CA ALA A 126 17.83 13.02 -3.75
C ALA A 126 16.40 12.61 -4.13
N GLU A 127 15.91 12.96 -5.32
CA GLU A 127 14.54 12.63 -5.76
C GLU A 127 14.32 11.10 -5.91
N ILE A 128 15.33 10.39 -6.42
CA ILE A 128 15.25 8.93 -6.60
C ILE A 128 15.20 8.24 -5.24
N ILE A 129 16.03 8.68 -4.29
CA ILE A 129 16.11 8.10 -2.95
C ILE A 129 14.91 8.48 -2.09
N GLU A 130 14.36 9.69 -2.26
CA GLU A 130 13.06 10.07 -1.67
C GLU A 130 11.92 9.14 -2.09
N ARG A 131 12.08 8.42 -3.22
CA ARG A 131 11.08 7.50 -3.76
C ARG A 131 11.53 6.05 -3.83
N CYS A 132 12.63 5.67 -3.18
CA CYS A 132 13.23 4.35 -3.35
C CYS A 132 12.31 3.18 -2.95
N TRP A 133 11.37 3.40 -2.03
CA TRP A 133 10.36 2.43 -1.63
C TRP A 133 8.93 2.83 -2.02
N GLY A 134 8.80 3.59 -3.11
CA GLY A 134 7.52 4.01 -3.68
C GLY A 134 7.06 5.38 -3.22
N GLY A 135 8.00 6.31 -3.00
CA GLY A 135 7.75 7.62 -2.40
C GLY A 135 6.57 8.35 -3.01
N SER A 136 5.53 8.42 -2.19
CA SER A 136 4.53 9.48 -2.07
C SER A 136 3.62 8.99 -0.96
N LYS A 137 3.36 9.88 0.03
CA LYS A 137 2.29 9.83 1.02
C LYS A 137 1.44 8.56 0.92
N ASN A 138 1.60 7.61 1.85
CA ASN A 138 0.72 6.44 2.07
C ASN A 138 -0.35 6.30 0.99
N THR A 139 -0.21 5.39 0.00
CA THR A 139 -1.22 5.22 -1.07
C THR A 139 -2.61 5.43 -0.49
N THR A 140 -3.18 6.61 -0.79
CA THR A 140 -4.32 7.06 -0.03
C THR A 140 -5.50 6.20 -0.46
N VAL A 141 -6.56 6.20 0.35
CA VAL A 141 -7.81 5.58 -0.07
C VAL A 141 -8.24 6.12 -1.44
N ASP A 142 -7.99 7.40 -1.72
CA ASP A 142 -8.33 8.02 -3.00
C ASP A 142 -7.41 7.61 -4.15
N ASP A 143 -6.12 7.38 -3.89
CA ASP A 143 -5.21 6.81 -4.91
C ASP A 143 -5.60 5.38 -5.27
N VAL A 144 -5.96 4.55 -4.28
CA VAL A 144 -6.46 3.19 -4.54
C VAL A 144 -7.74 3.25 -5.36
N LYS A 145 -8.70 4.10 -4.98
CA LYS A 145 -9.94 4.31 -5.74
C LYS A 145 -9.67 4.78 -7.17
N ALA A 146 -8.70 5.67 -7.38
CA ALA A 146 -8.32 6.15 -8.70
C ALA A 146 -7.73 5.03 -9.56
N LYS A 147 -6.83 4.21 -9.00
CA LYS A 147 -6.30 3.01 -9.66
C LYS A 147 -7.41 2.03 -10.03
N ILE A 148 -8.35 1.78 -9.10
CA ILE A 148 -9.52 0.92 -9.34
C ILE A 148 -10.37 1.44 -10.50
N ASN A 149 -10.75 2.71 -10.48
CA ASN A 149 -11.52 3.32 -11.56
C ASN A 149 -10.80 3.21 -12.90
N ASN A 150 -9.49 3.43 -12.91
CA ASN A 150 -8.72 3.43 -14.15
C ASN A 150 -8.70 2.04 -14.78
N PHE A 151 -8.33 0.99 -14.03
CA PHE A 151 -8.24 -0.34 -14.62
C PHE A 151 -9.62 -0.86 -15.04
N LEU A 152 -10.69 -0.56 -14.30
CA LEU A 152 -12.04 -0.97 -14.70
C LEU A 152 -12.49 -0.26 -15.99
N LYS A 153 -12.19 1.03 -16.16
CA LYS A 153 -12.46 1.76 -17.41
C LYS A 153 -11.67 1.16 -18.58
N VAL A 154 -10.39 0.87 -18.38
CA VAL A 154 -9.54 0.24 -19.40
C VAL A 154 -10.11 -1.13 -19.77
N TYR A 155 -10.47 -1.94 -18.79
CA TYR A 155 -11.04 -3.27 -19.00
C TYR A 155 -12.36 -3.23 -19.79
N VAL A 156 -13.26 -2.28 -19.51
CA VAL A 156 -14.51 -2.12 -20.30
C VAL A 156 -14.22 -1.86 -21.78
N VAL A 157 -13.10 -1.21 -22.10
CA VAL A 157 -12.70 -0.92 -23.49
C VAL A 157 -11.92 -2.07 -24.11
N SER A 158 -10.99 -2.68 -23.36
CA SER A 158 -10.06 -3.69 -23.88
C SER A 158 -10.60 -5.11 -23.84
N GLY A 159 -11.43 -5.44 -22.85
CA GLY A 159 -11.83 -6.81 -22.53
C GLY A 159 -10.69 -7.69 -21.98
N ASP A 160 -9.52 -7.12 -21.67
CA ASP A 160 -8.35 -7.88 -21.22
C ASP A 160 -8.45 -8.24 -19.73
N LYS A 161 -8.93 -9.46 -19.49
CA LYS A 161 -9.10 -10.02 -18.12
C LYS A 161 -7.76 -10.26 -17.43
N LYS A 162 -6.73 -10.67 -18.17
CA LYS A 162 -5.41 -10.96 -17.58
C LYS A 162 -4.81 -9.70 -16.99
N GLU A 163 -4.91 -8.59 -17.72
CA GLU A 163 -4.46 -7.30 -17.22
C GLU A 163 -5.30 -6.81 -16.03
N ALA A 164 -6.62 -6.96 -16.08
CA ALA A 164 -7.48 -6.61 -14.95
C ALA A 164 -7.11 -7.39 -13.67
N PHE A 165 -6.90 -8.70 -13.78
CA PHE A 165 -6.49 -9.55 -12.65
C PHE A 165 -5.09 -9.24 -12.14
N ARG A 166 -4.16 -8.86 -13.02
CA ARG A 166 -2.85 -8.34 -12.63
C ARG A 166 -3.01 -7.05 -11.82
N CYS A 167 -3.82 -6.10 -12.29
CA CYS A 167 -4.13 -4.89 -11.55
C CYS A 167 -4.73 -5.18 -10.16
N ILE A 168 -5.67 -6.12 -10.04
CA ILE A 168 -6.24 -6.50 -8.72
C ILE A 168 -5.16 -7.02 -7.77
N LYS A 169 -4.26 -7.90 -8.25
CA LYS A 169 -3.13 -8.41 -7.44
C LYS A 169 -2.16 -7.30 -7.02
N ASP A 170 -1.83 -6.40 -7.95
CA ASP A 170 -0.87 -5.32 -7.73
C ASP A 170 -1.36 -4.24 -6.75
N LEU A 171 -2.68 -4.18 -6.48
CA LEU A 171 -3.22 -3.30 -5.45
C LEU A 171 -2.73 -3.62 -4.04
N LYS A 172 -2.45 -4.90 -3.73
CA LYS A 172 -1.96 -5.37 -2.42
C LYS A 172 -2.81 -4.89 -1.22
N VAL A 173 -4.12 -4.71 -1.40
CA VAL A 173 -5.08 -4.28 -0.36
C VAL A 173 -6.32 -5.19 -0.28
N PRO A 174 -6.17 -6.48 0.10
CA PRO A 174 -7.24 -7.47 0.04
C PRO A 174 -8.50 -7.11 0.85
N PHE A 175 -8.35 -6.36 1.95
CA PHE A 175 -9.48 -5.90 2.78
C PHE A 175 -10.28 -4.74 2.18
N PHE A 176 -9.79 -4.18 1.07
CA PHE A 176 -10.38 -3.07 0.33
C PHE A 176 -10.92 -3.50 -1.05
N HIS A 177 -10.87 -4.80 -1.39
CA HIS A 177 -11.40 -5.32 -2.66
C HIS A 177 -12.91 -5.09 -2.83
N HIS A 178 -13.66 -4.92 -1.74
CA HIS A 178 -15.06 -4.48 -1.79
C HIS A 178 -15.26 -3.16 -2.56
N GLU A 179 -14.25 -2.30 -2.64
CA GLU A 179 -14.30 -1.06 -3.42
C GLU A 179 -14.26 -1.33 -4.94
N ILE A 180 -13.60 -2.41 -5.38
CA ILE A 180 -13.62 -2.86 -6.78
C ILE A 180 -15.06 -3.22 -7.16
N VAL A 181 -15.71 -4.03 -6.33
CA VAL A 181 -17.09 -4.49 -6.51
C VAL A 181 -18.04 -3.30 -6.57
N LYS A 182 -18.00 -2.40 -5.57
CA LYS A 182 -18.87 -1.21 -5.52
C LYS A 182 -18.70 -0.35 -6.78
N ARG A 183 -17.47 -0.07 -7.21
CA ARG A 183 -17.20 0.78 -8.38
C ARG A 183 -17.59 0.13 -9.70
N ALA A 184 -17.34 -1.18 -9.85
CA ALA A 184 -17.77 -1.94 -11.01
C ALA A 184 -19.30 -1.91 -11.14
N LEU A 185 -20.03 -2.14 -10.05
CA LEU A 185 -21.49 -2.08 -10.05
C LEU A 185 -22.01 -0.67 -10.39
N ILE A 186 -21.45 0.39 -9.80
CA ILE A 186 -21.86 1.77 -10.14
C ILE A 186 -21.66 2.05 -11.64
N MET A 187 -20.50 1.71 -12.21
CA MET A 187 -20.28 1.93 -13.65
C MET A 187 -21.20 1.08 -14.54
N ALA A 188 -21.51 -0.15 -14.12
CA ALA A 188 -22.49 -0.99 -14.81
C ALA A 188 -23.89 -0.36 -14.79
N MET A 189 -24.27 0.29 -13.66
CA MET A 189 -25.54 1.02 -13.53
C MET A 189 -25.58 2.30 -14.38
N GLU A 190 -24.46 3.01 -14.50
CA GLU A 190 -24.34 4.24 -15.31
C GLU A 190 -24.35 3.96 -16.82
N ARG A 191 -23.80 2.81 -17.24
CA ARG A 191 -23.50 2.53 -18.65
C ARG A 191 -23.89 1.10 -19.04
N ARG A 192 -24.97 0.95 -19.83
CA ARG A 192 -25.44 -0.36 -20.30
C ARG A 192 -24.36 -1.21 -20.98
N GLN A 193 -23.48 -0.59 -21.76
CA GLN A 193 -22.39 -1.30 -22.46
C GLN A 193 -21.30 -1.82 -21.52
N ALA A 194 -21.18 -1.25 -20.32
CA ALA A 194 -20.22 -1.69 -19.31
C ALA A 194 -20.77 -2.82 -18.43
N GLU A 195 -22.09 -3.04 -18.44
CA GLU A 195 -22.75 -4.02 -17.56
C GLU A 195 -22.22 -5.44 -17.75
N SER A 196 -22.31 -6.00 -18.97
CA SER A 196 -21.87 -7.37 -19.21
C SER A 196 -20.39 -7.58 -18.89
N PRO A 197 -19.45 -6.76 -19.44
CA PRO A 197 -18.03 -6.97 -19.17
C PRO A 197 -17.71 -6.93 -17.67
N LEU A 198 -18.28 -5.97 -16.93
CA LEU A 198 -17.98 -5.79 -15.50
C LEU A 198 -18.57 -6.91 -14.65
N LEU A 199 -19.77 -7.40 -14.95
CA LEU A 199 -20.32 -8.56 -14.26
C LEU A 199 -19.51 -9.83 -14.54
N ASP A 200 -19.07 -10.02 -15.79
CA ASP A 200 -18.22 -11.15 -16.16
C ASP A 200 -16.87 -11.10 -15.40
N LEU A 201 -16.27 -9.91 -15.26
CA LEU A 201 -15.05 -9.71 -14.47
C LEU A 201 -15.26 -10.05 -12.99
N LEU A 202 -16.37 -9.59 -12.39
CA LEU A 202 -16.66 -9.83 -10.97
C LEU A 202 -16.92 -11.32 -10.70
N LYS A 203 -17.63 -11.99 -11.62
CA LYS A 203 -17.87 -13.43 -11.57
C LYS A 203 -16.55 -14.20 -11.59
N GLU A 204 -15.70 -13.97 -12.59
CA GLU A 204 -14.43 -14.69 -12.69
C GLU A 204 -13.47 -14.33 -11.54
N ALA A 205 -13.47 -13.08 -11.08
CA ALA A 205 -12.70 -12.70 -9.90
C ALA A 205 -13.16 -13.43 -8.62
N ALA A 206 -14.44 -13.78 -8.52
CA ALA A 206 -14.97 -14.60 -7.42
C ALA A 206 -14.60 -16.07 -7.59
N GLU A 207 -14.78 -16.64 -8.79
CA GLU A 207 -14.49 -18.04 -9.12
C GLU A 207 -13.00 -18.37 -8.96
N GLU A 208 -12.11 -17.47 -9.42
CA GLU A 208 -10.66 -17.63 -9.31
C GLU A 208 -10.10 -17.12 -7.96
N GLY A 209 -10.95 -16.61 -7.07
CA GLY A 209 -10.56 -16.22 -5.70
C GLY A 209 -9.76 -14.92 -5.58
N PHE A 210 -9.71 -14.08 -6.62
CA PHE A 210 -9.13 -12.73 -6.55
C PHE A 210 -9.92 -11.81 -5.60
N ILE A 211 -11.24 -12.01 -5.52
CA ILE A 211 -12.13 -11.34 -4.58
C ILE A 211 -12.88 -12.40 -3.80
N ASN A 212 -12.59 -12.52 -2.50
CA ASN A 212 -13.29 -13.48 -1.64
C ASN A 212 -14.75 -13.08 -1.40
N SER A 213 -15.58 -14.05 -0.99
CA SER A 213 -17.02 -13.87 -0.78
C SER A 213 -17.37 -12.78 0.24
N SER A 214 -16.53 -12.54 1.26
CA SER A 214 -16.74 -11.47 2.23
C SER A 214 -16.57 -10.09 1.60
N GLN A 215 -15.54 -9.91 0.77
CA GLN A 215 -15.31 -8.67 0.02
C GLN A 215 -16.38 -8.47 -1.06
N MET A 216 -16.86 -9.54 -1.69
CA MET A 216 -17.97 -9.49 -2.64
C MET A 216 -19.24 -8.97 -1.96
N THR A 217 -19.67 -9.63 -0.88
CA THR A 217 -20.85 -9.26 -0.08
C THR A 217 -20.76 -7.82 0.43
N LYS A 218 -19.62 -7.44 1.01
CA LYS A 218 -19.37 -6.07 1.51
C LYS A 218 -19.44 -5.03 0.39
N GLY A 219 -19.06 -5.37 -0.84
CA GLY A 219 -19.16 -4.48 -1.99
C GLY A 219 -20.63 -4.14 -2.35
N PHE A 220 -21.48 -5.17 -2.39
CA PHE A 220 -22.93 -5.00 -2.59
C PHE A 220 -23.57 -4.26 -1.42
N ASP A 221 -23.29 -4.63 -0.17
CA ASP A 221 -23.86 -3.96 1.01
C ASP A 221 -23.54 -2.45 1.03
N ARG A 222 -22.30 -2.08 0.69
CA ARG A 222 -21.91 -0.66 0.62
C ARG A 222 -22.57 0.10 -0.53
N LEU A 223 -23.07 -0.60 -1.54
CA LEU A 223 -23.85 0.01 -2.61
C LEU A 223 -25.32 0.13 -2.20
N ILE A 224 -25.87 -0.88 -1.53
CA ILE A 224 -27.20 -0.86 -0.91
C ILE A 224 -27.32 0.33 0.04
N ASP A 225 -26.34 0.52 0.92
CA ASP A 225 -26.31 1.62 1.90
C ASP A 225 -26.34 3.02 1.24
N THR A 226 -25.91 3.15 -0.02
CA THR A 226 -25.81 4.43 -0.74
C THR A 226 -26.73 4.50 -1.96
N VAL A 227 -27.70 3.59 -2.09
CA VAL A 227 -28.53 3.48 -3.31
C VAL A 227 -29.51 4.64 -3.46
N ASP A 228 -29.99 5.18 -2.35
CA ASP A 228 -30.92 6.31 -2.35
C ASP A 228 -30.21 7.60 -2.79
N ASP A 229 -29.00 7.86 -2.29
CA ASP A 229 -28.14 8.96 -2.76
C ASP A 229 -27.79 8.79 -4.25
N LEU A 230 -27.45 7.56 -4.66
CA LEU A 230 -27.13 7.25 -6.06
C LEU A 230 -28.33 7.45 -7.00
N SER A 231 -29.56 7.40 -6.48
CA SER A 231 -30.78 7.62 -7.27
C SER A 231 -30.94 9.08 -7.70
N LEU A 232 -30.18 10.02 -7.10
CA LEU A 232 -30.10 11.41 -7.55
C LEU A 232 -29.40 11.52 -8.92
N ASP A 233 -28.40 10.68 -9.17
CA ASP A 233 -27.60 10.69 -10.39
C ASP A 233 -28.06 9.64 -11.41
N ILE A 234 -28.56 8.49 -10.93
CA ILE A 234 -28.95 7.34 -11.77
C ILE A 234 -30.45 7.06 -11.60
N PRO A 235 -31.30 7.41 -12.60
CA PRO A 235 -32.73 7.11 -12.54
C PRO A 235 -32.99 5.61 -12.39
N ASN A 236 -33.86 5.24 -11.45
CA ASN A 236 -34.17 3.85 -11.10
C ASN A 236 -32.98 3.05 -10.53
N ALA A 237 -31.98 3.69 -9.91
CA ALA A 237 -30.81 3.00 -9.35
C ALA A 237 -31.18 1.78 -8.49
N ARG A 238 -32.20 1.91 -7.64
CA ARG A 238 -32.74 0.81 -6.81
C ARG A 238 -33.19 -0.40 -7.63
N ARG A 239 -33.97 -0.18 -8.69
CA ARG A 239 -34.46 -1.26 -9.58
C ARG A 239 -33.31 -1.91 -10.33
N ILE A 240 -32.35 -1.13 -10.81
CA ILE A 240 -31.17 -1.65 -11.51
C ILE A 240 -30.33 -2.49 -10.55
N LEU A 241 -30.07 -2.01 -9.33
CA LEU A 241 -29.33 -2.76 -8.32
C LEU A 241 -29.99 -4.11 -7.99
N GLN A 242 -31.31 -4.13 -7.83
CA GLN A 242 -32.05 -5.38 -7.64
C GLN A 242 -31.86 -6.36 -8.81
N GLN A 243 -31.89 -5.88 -10.05
CA GLN A 243 -31.64 -6.71 -11.24
C GLN A 243 -30.23 -7.29 -11.26
N LEU A 244 -29.21 -6.47 -10.95
CA LEU A 244 -27.82 -6.91 -10.86
C LEU A 244 -27.62 -7.96 -9.75
N MET A 245 -28.24 -7.76 -8.59
CA MET A 245 -28.21 -8.73 -7.49
C MET A 245 -28.86 -10.06 -7.88
N SER A 246 -30.04 -10.03 -8.51
CA SER A 246 -30.70 -11.25 -9.00
C SER A 246 -29.87 -11.99 -10.03
N LYS A 247 -29.23 -11.26 -10.95
CA LYS A 247 -28.33 -11.84 -11.96
C LYS A 247 -27.12 -12.51 -11.30
N ALA A 248 -26.42 -11.80 -10.42
CA ALA A 248 -25.27 -12.32 -9.68
C ALA A 248 -25.62 -13.57 -8.84
N ALA A 249 -26.82 -13.59 -8.25
CA ALA A 249 -27.32 -14.75 -7.51
C ALA A 249 -27.59 -15.94 -8.43
N SER A 250 -28.25 -15.71 -9.58
CA SER A 250 -28.56 -16.76 -10.55
C SER A 250 -27.31 -17.38 -11.17
N GLU A 251 -26.23 -16.61 -11.26
CA GLU A 251 -24.92 -17.05 -11.76
C GLU A 251 -24.02 -17.64 -10.65
N GLY A 252 -24.47 -17.64 -9.40
CA GLY A 252 -23.84 -18.36 -8.29
C GLY A 252 -22.66 -17.66 -7.60
N TRP A 253 -22.32 -16.42 -7.96
CA TRP A 253 -21.17 -15.70 -7.38
C TRP A 253 -21.56 -14.70 -6.28
N LEU A 254 -22.85 -14.62 -5.93
CA LEU A 254 -23.38 -13.80 -4.84
C LEU A 254 -24.43 -14.54 -4.00
N CYS A 255 -24.23 -14.57 -2.68
CA CYS A 255 -25.22 -15.11 -1.74
C CYS A 255 -26.15 -13.99 -1.25
N VAL A 256 -27.31 -13.82 -1.90
CA VAL A 256 -28.23 -12.71 -1.59
C VAL A 256 -28.80 -12.76 -0.17
N SER A 257 -28.94 -13.96 0.42
CA SER A 257 -29.37 -14.10 1.81
C SER A 257 -28.37 -13.54 2.83
N SER A 258 -27.12 -13.30 2.41
CA SER A 258 -26.07 -12.69 3.24
C SER A 258 -26.04 -11.15 3.14
N LEU A 259 -26.86 -10.56 2.27
CA LEU A 259 -26.90 -9.11 2.05
C LEU A 259 -27.89 -8.41 2.94
N LYS A 260 -27.66 -7.11 3.14
CA LYS A 260 -28.64 -6.20 3.75
C LYS A 260 -29.92 -6.14 2.92
N SER A 261 -31.07 -5.99 3.60
CA SER A 261 -32.35 -5.79 2.92
C SER A 261 -32.39 -4.42 2.25
N LEU A 262 -32.69 -4.36 0.94
CA LEU A 262 -33.13 -3.12 0.32
C LEU A 262 -34.52 -2.76 0.89
N SER A 263 -34.60 -1.70 1.71
CA SER A 263 -35.86 -1.14 2.22
C SER A 263 -36.75 -0.68 1.06
N VAL A 264 -37.97 -1.19 0.93
CA VAL A 264 -38.89 -0.80 -0.14
C VAL A 264 -39.35 0.65 0.10
N GLU A 265 -39.24 1.55 -0.89
CA GLU A 265 -39.87 2.87 -0.80
C GLU A 265 -41.39 2.69 -0.62
N PRO A 266 -42.05 3.44 0.26
CA PRO A 266 -43.51 3.47 0.28
C PRO A 266 -43.98 4.03 -1.07
N GLU A 267 -44.87 3.30 -1.75
CA GLU A 267 -45.52 3.77 -2.97
C GLU A 267 -45.98 5.22 -2.77
N LYS A 268 -45.46 6.14 -3.58
CA LYS A 268 -46.07 7.47 -3.72
C LYS A 268 -47.48 7.25 -4.24
N ASN A 269 -48.43 7.28 -3.31
CA ASN A 269 -49.85 7.34 -3.57
C ASN A 269 -50.12 8.45 -4.59
N THR A 270 -50.30 8.07 -5.85
CA THR A 270 -50.87 8.92 -6.88
C THR A 270 -52.33 9.15 -6.50
N ARG A 271 -52.58 10.16 -5.66
CA ARG A 271 -53.94 10.66 -5.44
C ARG A 271 -54.36 11.40 -6.70
N ARG A 272 -55.36 10.81 -7.36
CA ARG A 272 -56.20 11.40 -8.40
C ARG A 272 -56.79 12.73 -7.96
#